data_AF-A0A139DGV1-F1
#
_entry.id   AF-A0A139DGV1-F1
#
_cell.length_a   1.000
_cell.length_b   1.000
_cell.length_c   1.000
_cell.angle_alpha   90.00
_cell.angle_beta   90.00
_cell.angle_gamma   90.00
#
_symmetry.space_group_name_H-M   'P 1'
#
loop_
_entity.id
_entity.type
_entity.pdbx_description
1 polymer ?
#
loop_
_entity_poly.entity_id
_entity_poly.type
_entity_poly.pdbx_seq_one_letter_code
_entity_poly.pdbx_strand_id
1 'polypeptide(L)'
;MIRNQVRVIVAILFIGAGSVAYFAASYVATPKFIVKNESDVNVEVTAYWKQQSKNLGSILAGGEQMFELNDEAAMEFRVAYPDGQVITSSPAIYFTSGTTVIAVVTESAIKVNAEF
;
A
#
# COMPACT_ATOMS: atom_id res chain seq x y z
N MET A 1 9.48 -5.26 -50.90
CA MET A 1 10.10 -4.65 -49.69
C MET A 1 9.06 -4.18 -48.67
N ILE A 2 8.01 -3.46 -49.10
CA ILE A 2 6.99 -2.85 -48.22
C ILE A 2 6.20 -3.87 -47.35
N ARG A 3 5.80 -5.03 -47.91
CA ARG A 3 5.01 -6.04 -47.19
C ARG A 3 5.72 -6.64 -45.96
N ASN A 4 7.05 -6.81 -46.02
CA ASN A 4 7.81 -7.32 -44.89
C ASN A 4 8.01 -6.24 -43.81
N GLN A 5 8.18 -4.97 -44.21
CA GLN A 5 8.28 -3.84 -43.28
C GLN A 5 6.98 -3.63 -42.50
N VAL A 6 5.81 -3.73 -43.16
CA VAL A 6 4.50 -3.63 -42.49
C VAL A 6 4.33 -4.74 -41.44
N ARG A 7 4.74 -5.98 -41.73
CA ARG A 7 4.67 -7.09 -40.76
C ARG A 7 5.54 -6.85 -39.53
N VAL A 8 6.74 -6.30 -39.72
CA VAL A 8 7.67 -5.97 -38.62
C VAL A 8 7.09 -4.84 -37.76
N ILE A 9 6.56 -3.78 -38.36
CA ILE A 9 5.93 -2.67 -37.64
C ILE A 9 4.74 -3.15 -36.80
N VAL A 10 3.88 -3.98 -37.39
CA VAL A 10 2.73 -4.55 -36.69
C VAL A 10 3.19 -5.43 -35.52
N ALA A 11 4.20 -6.28 -35.71
CA ALA A 11 4.75 -7.10 -34.63
C ALA A 11 5.34 -6.26 -33.48
N ILE A 12 6.07 -5.18 -33.79
CA ILE A 12 6.63 -4.26 -32.77
C ILE A 12 5.49 -3.56 -32.01
N LEU A 13 4.44 -3.13 -32.69
CA LEU A 13 3.28 -2.51 -32.04
C LEU A 13 2.55 -3.48 -31.10
N PHE A 14 2.36 -4.74 -31.51
CA PHE A 14 1.75 -5.75 -30.64
C PHE A 14 2.62 -6.06 -29.42
N ILE A 15 3.94 -6.18 -29.58
CA ILE A 15 4.87 -6.38 -28.46
C ILE A 15 4.84 -5.16 -27.53
N GLY A 16 4.93 -3.95 -28.09
CA GLY A 16 4.89 -2.70 -27.32
C GLY A 16 3.60 -2.53 -26.54
N ALA A 17 2.44 -2.74 -27.19
CA ALA A 17 1.15 -2.70 -26.53
C ALA A 17 1.00 -3.78 -25.44
N GLY A 18 1.48 -4.99 -25.71
CA GLY A 18 1.49 -6.09 -24.74
C GLY A 18 2.36 -5.78 -23.51
N SER A 19 3.55 -5.21 -23.72
CA SER A 19 4.42 -4.78 -22.62
C SER A 19 3.78 -3.68 -21.77
N VAL A 20 3.21 -2.65 -22.39
CA VAL A 20 2.51 -1.57 -21.67
C VAL A 20 1.34 -2.13 -20.85
N ALA A 21 0.52 -2.99 -21.44
CA ALA A 21 -0.60 -3.62 -20.75
C ALA A 21 -0.14 -4.47 -19.55
N TYR A 22 0.94 -5.25 -19.72
CA TYR A 22 1.51 -6.08 -18.65
C TYR A 22 2.00 -5.23 -17.47
N PHE A 23 2.80 -4.19 -17.72
CA PHE A 23 3.30 -3.32 -16.65
C PHE A 23 2.18 -2.51 -15.98
N ALA A 24 1.19 -2.06 -16.74
CA ALA A 24 0.03 -1.36 -16.19
C ALA A 24 -0.80 -2.28 -15.26
N ALA A 25 -1.00 -3.55 -15.64
CA ALA A 25 -1.73 -4.51 -14.82
C ALA A 25 -1.03 -4.77 -13.47
N SER A 26 0.30 -4.91 -13.46
CA SER A 26 1.07 -5.09 -12.22
C SER A 26 0.98 -3.88 -11.27
N TYR A 27 0.94 -2.66 -11.81
CA TYR A 27 0.79 -1.44 -11.01
C TYR A 27 -0.59 -1.34 -10.36
N VAL A 28 -1.66 -1.68 -11.08
CA VAL A 28 -3.03 -1.68 -10.54
C VAL A 28 -3.23 -2.79 -9.51
N ALA A 29 -2.58 -3.92 -9.70
CA ALA A 29 -2.69 -5.09 -8.84
C ALA A 29 -1.96 -4.94 -7.49
N THR A 30 -1.04 -3.98 -7.35
CA THR A 30 -0.23 -3.90 -6.12
C THR A 30 -1.06 -3.32 -4.97
N PRO A 31 -1.18 -4.02 -3.82
CA PRO A 31 -1.87 -3.51 -2.64
C PRO A 31 -1.29 -2.18 -2.15
N LYS A 32 -2.17 -1.26 -1.77
CA LYS A 32 -1.83 0.09 -1.31
C LYS A 32 -2.23 0.28 0.15
N PHE A 33 -1.40 0.98 0.89
CA PHE A 33 -1.63 1.27 2.30
C PHE A 33 -1.50 2.77 2.54
N ILE A 34 -2.50 3.35 3.18
CA ILE A 34 -2.52 4.76 3.58
C ILE A 34 -2.68 4.77 5.10
N VAL A 35 -1.71 5.34 5.80
CA VAL A 35 -1.79 5.57 7.25
C VAL A 35 -1.97 7.05 7.48
N LYS A 36 -3.09 7.43 8.09
CA LYS A 36 -3.42 8.81 8.44
C LYS A 36 -3.32 9.00 9.94
N ASN A 37 -2.63 10.05 10.35
CA ASN A 37 -2.59 10.47 11.74
C ASN A 37 -3.61 11.59 11.97
N GLU A 38 -4.75 11.24 12.56
CA GLU A 38 -5.80 12.18 13.00
C GLU A 38 -5.73 12.45 14.51
N SER A 39 -4.64 12.06 15.18
CA SER A 39 -4.33 12.55 16.53
C SER A 39 -3.73 13.95 16.50
N ASP A 40 -3.76 14.63 17.64
CA ASP A 40 -3.21 15.97 17.85
C ASP A 40 -1.68 15.94 18.09
N VAL A 41 -1.06 14.76 18.07
CA VAL A 41 0.37 14.55 18.33
C VAL A 41 1.06 13.81 17.19
N ASN A 42 2.37 13.94 17.09
CA ASN A 42 3.17 13.12 16.18
C ASN A 42 3.27 11.70 16.73
N VAL A 43 3.19 10.70 15.87
CA VAL A 43 3.22 9.28 16.27
C VAL A 43 4.22 8.49 15.45
N GLU A 44 4.83 7.47 16.06
CA GLU A 44 5.70 6.52 15.36
C GLU A 44 4.88 5.30 14.94
N VAL A 45 4.86 4.98 13.64
CA VAL A 45 4.04 3.87 13.12
C VAL A 45 4.90 2.75 12.56
N THR A 46 4.55 1.51 12.92
CA THR A 46 5.10 0.30 12.30
C THR A 46 3.97 -0.60 11.80
N ALA A 47 4.05 -1.01 10.54
CA ALA A 47 3.18 -2.01 9.94
C ALA A 47 3.78 -3.41 10.10
N TYR A 48 2.95 -4.41 10.39
CA TYR A 48 3.33 -5.80 10.60
C TYR A 48 2.45 -6.72 9.76
N TRP A 49 3.07 -7.68 9.07
CA TRP A 49 2.35 -8.72 8.34
C TRP A 49 3.20 -10.00 8.35
N LYS A 50 2.58 -11.16 8.56
CA LYS A 50 3.29 -12.44 8.72
C LYS A 50 4.40 -12.33 9.79
N GLN A 51 5.66 -12.48 9.38
CA GLN A 51 6.86 -12.33 10.22
C GLN A 51 7.72 -11.13 9.78
N GLN A 52 7.12 -10.21 9.01
CA GLN A 52 7.77 -9.03 8.45
C GLN A 52 7.21 -7.76 9.10
N SER A 53 7.99 -6.68 9.02
CA SER A 53 7.56 -5.37 9.48
C SER A 53 8.14 -4.27 8.62
N LYS A 54 7.45 -3.13 8.59
CA LYS A 54 7.90 -1.90 7.96
C LYS A 54 7.72 -0.75 8.94
N ASN A 55 8.84 -0.15 9.34
CA ASN A 55 8.81 1.10 10.08
C ASN A 55 8.46 2.23 9.10
N LEU A 56 7.35 2.91 9.35
CA LEU A 56 6.96 4.10 8.60
C LEU A 56 7.65 5.36 9.15
N GLY A 57 8.04 5.33 10.43
CA GLY A 57 8.65 6.44 11.15
C GLY A 57 7.59 7.36 11.73
N SER A 58 8.01 8.61 11.97
CA SER A 58 7.18 9.66 12.54
C SER A 58 6.17 10.17 11.51
N ILE A 59 4.88 10.03 11.80
CA ILE A 59 3.80 10.66 11.06
C ILE A 59 3.33 11.86 11.89
N LEU A 60 3.48 13.06 11.33
CA LEU A 60 3.07 14.31 11.99
C LEU A 60 1.57 14.33 12.28
N ALA A 61 1.13 15.11 13.27
CA ALA A 61 -0.29 15.38 13.50
C ALA A 61 -0.97 15.92 12.22
N GLY A 62 -2.08 15.31 11.82
CA GLY A 62 -2.77 15.59 10.54
C GLY A 62 -2.05 15.08 9.29
N GLY A 63 -0.89 14.42 9.44
CA GLY A 63 -0.10 13.89 8.34
C GLY A 63 -0.56 12.52 7.87
N GLU A 64 -0.07 12.10 6.71
CA GLU A 64 -0.28 10.75 6.20
C GLU A 64 0.97 10.18 5.55
N GLN A 65 1.03 8.86 5.49
CA GLN A 65 2.10 8.14 4.80
C GLN A 65 1.52 6.99 3.98
N MET A 66 2.06 6.83 2.79
CA MET A 66 1.64 5.81 1.84
C MET A 66 2.76 4.81 1.58
N PHE A 67 2.40 3.55 1.40
CA PHE A 67 3.30 2.53 0.90
C PHE A 67 2.56 1.44 0.14
N GLU A 68 3.34 0.68 -0.64
CA GLU A 68 2.88 -0.46 -1.40
C GLU A 68 3.60 -1.71 -0.92
N LEU A 69 2.91 -2.86 -1.01
CA LEU A 69 3.46 -4.16 -0.63
C LEU A 69 2.88 -5.21 -1.57
N ASN A 70 3.74 -5.86 -2.35
CA ASN A 70 3.36 -6.96 -3.24
C ASN A 70 3.35 -8.29 -2.48
N ASP A 71 2.32 -8.51 -1.66
CA ASP A 71 2.08 -9.74 -0.90
C ASP A 71 0.57 -9.94 -0.67
N GLU A 72 0.22 -11.03 0.01
CA GLU A 72 -1.13 -11.31 0.53
C GLU A 72 -1.01 -11.84 1.96
N ALA A 73 -1.61 -11.12 2.92
CA ALA A 73 -1.49 -11.41 4.34
C ALA A 73 -2.54 -10.66 5.18
N ALA A 74 -2.56 -10.97 6.49
CA ALA A 74 -3.15 -10.09 7.48
C ALA A 74 -2.12 -8.99 7.88
N MET A 75 -2.59 -7.75 7.97
CA MET A 75 -1.84 -6.55 8.34
C MET A 75 -2.30 -6.03 9.69
N GLU A 76 -1.34 -5.67 10.54
CA GLU A 76 -1.54 -4.93 11.78
C GLU A 76 -0.70 -3.66 11.77
N PHE A 77 -1.24 -2.58 12.33
CA PHE A 77 -0.53 -1.34 12.55
C PHE A 77 -0.30 -1.17 14.05
N ARG A 78 0.92 -0.82 14.41
CA ARG A 78 1.31 -0.46 15.77
C ARG A 78 1.74 0.99 15.78
N VAL A 79 1.20 1.75 16.71
CA VAL A 79 1.45 3.18 16.87
C VAL A 79 2.01 3.41 18.27
N ALA A 80 3.14 4.11 18.36
CA ALA A 80 3.70 4.59 19.62
C ALA A 80 3.52 6.11 19.71
N TYR A 81 2.95 6.57 20.81
CA TYR A 81 2.68 7.97 21.12
C TYR A 81 3.83 8.57 21.94
N PRO A 82 3.99 9.91 21.96
CA PRO A 82 5.08 10.56 22.70
C PRO A 82 5.06 10.34 24.21
N ASP A 83 3.89 10.01 24.77
CA ASP A 83 3.71 9.70 26.19
C ASP A 83 4.10 8.26 26.57
N GLY A 84 4.52 7.45 25.57
CA GLY A 84 4.89 6.06 25.74
C GLY A 84 3.73 5.08 25.58
N GLN A 85 2.50 5.56 25.34
CA GLN A 85 1.37 4.69 24.99
C GLN A 85 1.65 3.98 23.67
N VAL A 86 1.24 2.71 23.59
CA VAL A 86 1.33 1.91 22.37
C VAL A 86 -0.02 1.28 22.08
N ILE A 87 -0.53 1.52 20.87
CA ILE A 87 -1.81 0.97 20.41
C ILE A 87 -1.54 0.09 19.20
N THR A 88 -2.21 -1.06 19.14
CA THR A 88 -2.17 -1.97 17.99
C THR A 88 -3.57 -2.05 17.38
N SER A 89 -3.67 -2.00 16.06
CA SER A 89 -4.94 -2.17 15.35
C SER A 89 -5.48 -3.58 15.58
N SER A 90 -6.77 -3.71 15.87
CA SER A 90 -7.41 -5.00 16.05
C SER A 90 -8.85 -4.96 15.51
N PRO A 91 -9.30 -6.00 14.78
CA PRO A 91 -8.52 -7.16 14.35
C PRO A 91 -7.50 -6.80 13.25
N ALA A 92 -6.54 -7.70 12.99
CA ALA A 92 -5.70 -7.61 11.80
C ALA A 92 -6.57 -7.62 10.53
N ILE A 93 -6.25 -6.77 9.55
CA ILE A 93 -7.01 -6.69 8.29
C ILE A 93 -6.34 -7.52 7.20
N TYR A 94 -7.09 -8.37 6.52
CA TYR A 94 -6.58 -9.11 5.38
C TYR A 94 -6.51 -8.23 4.13
N PHE A 95 -5.40 -8.30 3.39
CA PHE A 95 -5.23 -7.62 2.11
C PHE A 95 -4.75 -8.61 1.04
N THR A 96 -5.14 -8.38 -0.20
CA THR A 96 -4.69 -9.11 -1.39
C THR A 96 -4.48 -8.12 -2.53
N SER A 97 -4.13 -8.63 -3.71
CA SER A 97 -3.96 -7.86 -4.94
C SER A 97 -5.13 -6.91 -5.20
N GLY A 98 -4.81 -5.65 -5.51
CA GLY A 98 -5.78 -4.59 -5.80
C GLY A 98 -6.42 -3.94 -4.57
N THR A 99 -6.18 -4.46 -3.36
CA THR A 99 -6.74 -3.88 -2.13
C THR A 99 -6.08 -2.54 -1.79
N THR A 100 -6.88 -1.57 -1.37
CA THR A 100 -6.41 -0.35 -0.68
C THR A 100 -6.81 -0.41 0.79
N VAL A 101 -5.82 -0.41 1.68
CA VAL A 101 -6.01 -0.40 3.14
C VAL A 101 -5.79 1.01 3.66
N ILE A 102 -6.77 1.53 4.40
CA ILE A 102 -6.70 2.85 5.05
C ILE A 102 -6.72 2.64 6.56
N ALA A 103 -5.63 3.00 7.22
CA ALA A 103 -5.51 3.01 8.68
C ALA A 103 -5.57 4.44 9.18
N VAL A 104 -6.53 4.74 10.05
CA VAL A 104 -6.73 6.04 10.68
C VAL A 104 -6.38 5.93 12.15
N VAL A 105 -5.31 6.63 12.55
CA VAL A 105 -4.81 6.72 13.92
C VAL A 105 -5.50 7.88 14.62
N THR A 106 -6.14 7.61 15.76
CA THR A 106 -6.71 8.62 16.66
C THR A 106 -6.05 8.54 18.03
N GLU A 107 -6.44 9.35 19.02
CA GLU A 107 -5.85 9.29 20.37
C GLU A 107 -5.97 7.94 21.10
N SER A 108 -6.92 7.09 20.70
CA SER A 108 -7.28 5.90 21.47
C SER A 108 -7.48 4.64 20.63
N ALA A 109 -7.40 4.73 19.31
CA ALA A 109 -7.65 3.61 18.43
C ALA A 109 -6.95 3.78 17.08
N ILE A 110 -6.84 2.65 16.38
CA ILE A 110 -6.46 2.61 14.97
C ILE A 110 -7.62 1.97 14.23
N LYS A 111 -8.37 2.76 13.45
CA LYS A 111 -9.49 2.29 12.64
C LYS A 111 -8.96 1.88 11.27
N VAL A 112 -9.19 0.63 10.89
CA VAL A 112 -8.66 0.11 9.63
C VAL A 112 -9.81 -0.31 8.72
N ASN A 113 -9.77 0.15 7.47
CA ASN A 113 -10.71 -0.23 6.42
C ASN A 113 -9.95 -0.78 5.21
N ALA A 114 -10.55 -1.73 4.50
CA ALA A 114 -10.04 -2.25 3.24
C ALA A 114 -11.07 -2.04 2.12
N GLU A 115 -10.61 -1.50 1.02
CA GLU A 115 -11.37 -1.29 -0.22
C GLU A 115 -10.83 -2.26 -1.28
N PHE A 116 -11.74 -2.94 -1.99
CA PHE A 116 -11.43 -4.00 -2.96
C PHE A 116 -11.89 -3.62 -4.36
#